data_AF-A0A3D2M5S0-F1
#
_entry.id   AF-A0A3D2M5S0-F1
#
_cell.length_a   1.000
_cell.length_b   1.000
_cell.length_c   1.000
_cell.angle_alpha   90.00
_cell.angle_beta   90.00
_cell.angle_gamma   90.00
#
_symmetry.space_group_name_H-M   'P 1'
#
loop_
_entity.id
_entity.type
_entity.pdbx_description
1 polymer ?
#
loop_
_entity_poly.entity_id
_entity_poly.type
_entity_poly.pdbx_seq_one_letter_code
_entity_poly.pdbx_strand_id
1 'polypeptide(L)'
;MAAIDYLRDRGFAARLNGKRIRVSPASKLTEDVRRYIRAHRLELIAELASNDGIERRCHWTVEVPGHKPFRMISEPVTHAEALAGARLIWPNAEVEL
;
A
#
# COMPACT_ATOMS: atom_id res chain seq x y z
N MET A 1 -13.00 0.71 17.49
CA MET A 1 -13.52 0.10 16.26
C MET A 1 -12.88 0.85 15.11
N ALA A 2 -12.16 0.17 14.21
CA ALA A 2 -11.44 0.86 13.14
C ALA A 2 -12.45 1.47 12.15
N ALA A 3 -12.13 2.61 11.54
CA ALA A 3 -13.04 3.27 10.60
C ALA A 3 -13.34 2.36 9.39
N ILE A 4 -12.39 1.50 9.03
CA ILE A 4 -12.56 0.49 7.99
C ILE A 4 -13.54 -0.63 8.37
N ASP A 5 -13.67 -0.96 9.66
CA ASP A 5 -14.59 -2.00 10.14
C ASP A 5 -16.04 -1.58 9.89
N TYR A 6 -16.37 -0.30 10.06
CA TYR A 6 -17.70 0.24 9.75
C TYR A 6 -18.12 -0.04 8.29
N LEU A 7 -17.18 0.09 7.35
CA LEU A 7 -17.41 -0.20 5.94
C LEU A 7 -17.52 -1.71 5.69
N ARG A 8 -16.65 -2.50 6.32
CA ARG A 8 -16.63 -3.97 6.20
C ARG A 8 -17.92 -4.61 6.71
N ASP A 9 -18.41 -4.18 7.87
CA ASP A 9 -19.64 -4.68 8.50
C ASP A 9 -20.89 -4.41 7.63
N ARG A 10 -20.82 -3.38 6.78
CA ARG A 10 -21.86 -3.03 5.80
C ARG A 10 -21.65 -3.69 4.43
N GLY A 11 -20.68 -4.60 4.33
CA GLY A 11 -20.37 -5.34 3.12
C GLY A 11 -19.65 -4.52 2.06
N PHE A 12 -18.90 -3.49 2.45
CA PHE A 12 -18.03 -2.75 1.55
C PHE A 12 -16.58 -3.21 1.66
N ALA A 13 -15.91 -3.28 0.51
CA ALA A 13 -14.47 -3.28 0.41
C ALA A 13 -13.99 -1.85 0.14
N ALA A 14 -12.99 -1.40 0.89
CA ALA A 14 -12.33 -0.11 0.69
C ALA A 14 -10.85 -0.33 0.38
N ARG A 15 -10.30 0.46 -0.55
CA ARG A 15 -8.88 0.43 -0.93
C ARG A 15 -8.39 1.82 -1.31
N LEU A 16 -7.09 2.07 -1.16
CA LEU A 16 -6.47 3.27 -1.72
C LEU A 16 -6.21 3.10 -3.21
N ASN A 17 -6.47 4.16 -3.96
CA ASN A 17 -6.01 4.34 -5.33
C ASN A 17 -5.32 5.70 -5.39
N GLY A 18 -3.99 5.68 -5.25
CA GLY A 18 -3.21 6.87 -4.93
C GLY A 18 -3.73 7.55 -3.67
N LYS A 19 -4.10 8.83 -3.77
CA LYS A 19 -4.64 9.64 -2.66
C LYS A 19 -6.16 9.55 -2.48
N ARG A 20 -6.85 8.64 -3.21
CA ARG A 20 -8.31 8.51 -3.20
C ARG A 20 -8.73 7.18 -2.58
N ILE A 21 -9.78 7.21 -1.76
CA ILE A 21 -10.43 6.01 -1.25
C ILE A 21 -11.42 5.51 -2.32
N ARG A 22 -11.25 4.28 -2.80
CA ARG A 22 -12.24 3.58 -3.62
C ARG A 22 -13.02 2.62 -2.74
N VAL A 23 -14.34 2.67 -2.84
CA VAL A 23 -15.27 1.80 -2.11
C VAL A 23 -16.12 1.01 -3.11
N SER A 24 -16.30 -0.28 -2.86
CA SER A 24 -17.11 -1.20 -3.67
C SER A 24 -17.93 -2.13 -2.79
N PRO A 25 -19.14 -2.56 -3.22
CA PRO A 25 -19.78 -2.26 -4.50
C PRO A 25 -20.47 -0.88 -4.49
N ALA A 26 -20.39 -0.16 -5.62
CA ALA A 26 -21.01 1.16 -5.75
C ALA A 26 -22.55 1.12 -5.65
N SER A 27 -23.16 -0.01 -6.00
CA SER A 27 -24.62 -0.23 -5.94
C SER A 27 -25.18 -0.15 -4.52
N LYS A 28 -24.38 -0.42 -3.49
CA LYS A 28 -24.80 -0.32 -2.08
C LYS A 28 -24.52 1.04 -1.45
N LEU A 29 -23.89 1.97 -2.18
CA LEU A 29 -23.34 3.20 -1.61
C LEU A 29 -24.44 4.24 -1.33
N THR A 30 -24.92 4.27 -0.08
CA THR A 30 -25.92 5.24 0.40
C THR A 30 -25.29 6.59 0.76
N GLU A 31 -26.13 7.62 0.92
CA GLU A 31 -25.66 8.96 1.31
C GLU A 31 -25.05 9.00 2.72
N ASP A 32 -25.56 8.18 3.64
CA ASP A 32 -25.00 8.06 4.99
C ASP A 32 -23.59 7.50 4.96
N VAL A 33 -23.34 6.47 4.13
CA VAL A 33 -21.99 5.93 3.94
C VAL A 33 -21.06 6.98 3.32
N ARG A 34 -21.56 7.78 2.35
CA ARG A 34 -20.77 8.90 1.78
C ARG A 34 -20.46 9.97 2.83
N ARG A 35 -21.40 10.29 3.72
CA ARG A 35 -21.20 11.23 4.83
C ARG A 35 -20.16 10.69 5.81
N TYR A 36 -20.25 9.40 6.16
CA TYR A 36 -19.27 8.73 7.01
C TYR A 36 -17.86 8.77 6.40
N ILE A 37 -17.70 8.40 5.13
CA ILE A 37 -16.40 8.44 4.43
C ILE A 37 -15.81 9.86 4.42
N ARG A 38 -16.65 10.89 4.24
CA ARG A 38 -16.20 12.29 4.28
C ARG A 38 -15.75 12.71 5.68
N ALA A 39 -16.49 12.33 6.71
CA ALA A 39 -16.15 12.65 8.10
C ALA A 39 -14.87 11.94 8.59
N HIS A 40 -14.68 10.68 8.21
CA HIS A 40 -13.55 9.84 8.65
C HIS A 40 -12.44 9.70 7.60
N ARG A 41 -12.33 10.66 6.68
CA ARG A 41 -11.46 10.51 5.49
C ARG A 41 -9.99 10.27 5.84
N LEU A 42 -9.45 11.00 6.83
CA LEU A 42 -8.04 10.89 7.22
C LEU A 42 -7.75 9.56 7.92
N GLU A 43 -8.63 9.15 8.84
CA GLU A 43 -8.56 7.86 9.54
C GLU A 43 -8.59 6.70 8.54
N LEU A 44 -9.55 6.72 7.61
CA LEU A 44 -9.65 5.71 6.56
C LEU A 44 -8.40 5.65 5.68
N ILE A 45 -7.78 6.79 5.36
CA ILE A 45 -6.52 6.79 4.58
C ILE A 45 -5.39 6.18 5.40
N ALA A 46 -5.24 6.55 6.67
CA ALA A 46 -4.17 6.04 7.53
C ALA A 46 -4.30 4.52 7.74
N GLU A 47 -5.51 4.05 8.05
CA GLU A 47 -5.80 2.63 8.20
C GLU A 47 -5.61 1.86 6.90
N LEU A 48 -6.10 2.38 5.77
CA LEU A 48 -5.93 1.74 4.47
C LEU A 48 -4.49 1.75 3.97
N ALA A 49 -3.69 2.76 4.31
CA ALA A 49 -2.27 2.81 3.97
C ALA A 49 -1.47 1.80 4.80
N SER A 50 -1.91 1.56 6.04
CA SER A 50 -1.31 0.55 6.92
C SER A 50 -1.69 -0.87 6.51
N ASN A 51 -2.89 -1.04 5.94
CA ASN A 51 -3.47 -2.31 5.51
C ASN A 51 -3.62 -2.43 3.98
N ASP A 52 -2.77 -1.77 3.18
CA ASP A 52 -2.87 -1.80 1.72
C ASP A 52 -2.53 -3.17 1.10
N GLY A 53 -2.13 -4.13 1.94
CA GLY A 53 -1.72 -5.47 1.52
C GLY A 53 -0.38 -5.48 0.78
N ILE A 54 0.32 -4.34 0.75
CA ILE A 54 1.62 -4.21 0.10
C ILE A 54 2.68 -4.45 1.15
N GLU A 55 3.41 -5.55 0.99
CA GLU A 55 4.49 -5.90 1.88
C GLU A 55 5.56 -4.82 1.87
N ARG A 56 5.96 -4.39 3.07
CA ARG A 56 7.08 -3.49 3.29
C ARG A 56 8.10 -4.23 4.14
N ARG A 57 9.34 -4.29 3.65
CA ARG A 57 10.46 -4.90 4.36
C ARG A 57 11.52 -3.83 4.61
N CYS A 58 12.22 -3.95 5.73
CA CYS A 58 13.43 -3.16 6.00
C CYS A 58 14.66 -3.71 5.27
N HIS A 59 14.50 -4.78 4.51
CA HIS A 59 15.57 -5.37 3.72
C HIS A 59 15.04 -6.03 2.46
N TRP A 60 15.86 -6.00 1.41
CA TRP A 60 15.56 -6.61 0.12
C TRP A 60 16.83 -7.25 -0.44
N THR A 61 16.70 -8.41 -1.10
CA THR A 61 17.82 -9.01 -1.85
C THR A 61 17.92 -8.30 -3.19
N VAL A 62 19.07 -7.69 -3.46
CA VAL A 62 19.38 -7.02 -4.73
C VAL A 62 20.29 -7.90 -5.56
N GLU A 63 19.95 -8.05 -6.82
CA GLU A 63 20.75 -8.74 -7.83
C GLU A 63 21.27 -7.73 -8.84
N VAL A 64 22.59 -7.73 -9.07
CA VAL A 64 23.24 -6.90 -10.09
C VAL A 64 24.07 -7.82 -10.97
N PRO A 65 23.93 -7.76 -12.32
CA PRO A 65 24.73 -8.58 -13.22
C PRO A 65 26.24 -8.43 -12.94
N GLY A 66 26.92 -9.57 -12.78
CA GLY A 66 28.36 -9.61 -12.48
C GLY A 66 28.72 -9.52 -11.00
N HIS A 67 27.74 -9.37 -10.10
CA HIS A 67 27.95 -9.37 -8.65
C HIS A 67 27.17 -10.49 -7.97
N LYS A 68 27.67 -10.95 -6.81
CA LYS A 68 26.90 -11.86 -5.95
C LYS A 68 25.69 -11.09 -5.38
N PRO A 69 24.51 -11.72 -5.23
CA PRO A 69 23.38 -11.09 -4.57
C PRO A 69 23.74 -10.57 -3.17
N PHE A 70 23.21 -9.41 -2.81
CA PHE A 70 23.46 -8.79 -1.51
C PHE A 70 22.21 -8.14 -0.95
N ARG A 71 22.21 -7.89 0.36
CA ARG A 71 21.05 -7.37 1.08
C ARG A 71 21.13 -5.85 1.15
N MET A 72 20.15 -5.17 0.56
CA MET A 72 19.93 -3.75 0.78
C MET A 72 19.11 -3.58 2.05
N ILE A 73 19.53 -2.69 2.95
CA ILE A 73 18.82 -2.34 4.18
C ILE A 73 18.29 -0.92 4.03
N SER A 74 17.03 -0.70 4.40
CA SER A 74 16.35 0.59 4.30
C SER A 74 15.30 0.76 5.39
N GLU A 75 14.66 1.93 5.43
CA GLU A 75 13.34 2.05 6.06
C GLU A 75 12.35 1.02 5.45
N PRO A 76 11.22 0.70 6.13
CA PRO A 76 10.21 -0.19 5.57
C PRO A 76 9.69 0.36 4.23
N VAL A 77 10.11 -0.26 3.14
CA VAL A 77 9.73 0.13 1.77
C VAL A 77 9.11 -1.05 1.04
N THR A 78 8.24 -0.73 0.09
CA THR A 78 7.63 -1.69 -0.82
C THR A 78 8.68 -2.25 -1.78
N HIS A 79 8.40 -3.41 -2.39
CA HIS A 79 9.27 -4.00 -3.43
C HIS A 79 9.58 -3.01 -4.56
N ALA A 80 8.56 -2.27 -5.02
CA ALA A 80 8.71 -1.30 -6.10
C ALA A 80 9.61 -0.12 -5.72
N GLU A 81 9.50 0.38 -4.49
CA GLU A 81 10.38 1.44 -3.96
C GLU A 81 11.82 0.93 -3.80
N ALA A 82 12.00 -0.31 -3.33
CA ALA A 82 13.31 -0.95 -3.25
C ALA A 82 13.96 -1.10 -4.64
N LEU A 83 13.21 -1.56 -5.64
CA LEU A 83 13.68 -1.68 -7.02
C LEU A 83 14.08 -0.32 -7.61
N ALA A 84 13.24 0.71 -7.39
CA ALA A 84 13.54 2.07 -7.84
C ALA A 84 14.82 2.62 -7.18
N GLY A 85 14.99 2.40 -5.87
CA GLY A 85 16.20 2.79 -5.14
C GLY A 85 17.45 2.06 -5.64
N ALA A 86 17.37 0.74 -5.83
CA ALA A 86 18.48 -0.06 -6.36
C ALA A 86 18.89 0.41 -7.77
N ARG A 87 17.91 0.69 -8.64
CA ARG A 87 18.16 1.14 -10.03
C ARG A 87 18.73 2.55 -10.14
N LEU A 88 18.61 3.38 -9.11
CA LEU A 88 19.25 4.69 -9.06
C LEU A 88 20.78 4.57 -8.96
N ILE A 89 21.28 3.50 -8.33
CA ILE A 89 22.71 3.23 -8.13
C ILE A 89 23.22 2.28 -9.23
N TRP A 90 22.45 1.24 -9.53
CA TRP A 90 22.77 0.19 -10.50
C TRP A 90 21.62 0.02 -11.49
N PRO A 91 21.69 0.64 -12.69
CA PRO A 91 20.57 0.69 -13.63
C PRO A 91 19.96 -0.66 -14.01
N ASN A 92 20.78 -1.73 -13.98
CA ASN A 92 20.40 -3.09 -14.32
C ASN A 92 20.10 -3.97 -13.09
N ALA A 93 19.87 -3.37 -11.92
CA ALA A 93 19.54 -4.11 -10.71
C ALA A 93 18.11 -4.65 -10.74
N GLU A 94 17.95 -5.84 -10.17
CA GLU A 94 16.67 -6.45 -9.82
C GLU A 94 16.56 -6.63 -8.30
N VAL A 95 15.33 -6.76 -7.82
CA VAL A 95 15.03 -7.02 -6.42
C VAL A 95 14.14 -8.25 -6.31
N GLU A 96 14.52 -9.19 -5.45
CA GLU A 96 13.74 -10.41 -5.19
C GLU A 96 12.41 -10.09 -4.48
N LEU A 97 11.31 -10.72 -4.90
CA LEU A 97 9.97 -10.60 -4.33
C LEU A 97 9.80 -11.48 -3.08
#